data_AF-A0A2V6G254-F1
#
_entry.id   AF-A0A2V6G254-F1
#
_cell.length_a   1.000
_cell.length_b   1.000
_cell.length_c   1.000
_cell.angle_alpha   90.00
_cell.angle_beta   90.00
_cell.angle_gamma   90.00
#
_symmetry.space_group_name_H-M   'P 1'
#
loop_
_entity.id
_entity.type
_entity.pdbx_description
1 polymer ?
#
loop_
_entity_poly.entity_id
_entity_poly.type
_entity_poly.pdbx_seq_one_letter_code
_entity_poly.pdbx_strand_id
1 'polypeptide(L)' 'MQFSNVQFEEQEGRIVAGGEAREKPQPDHLTYRKWAANIVRDELHKAGWRLAELLQEIL' A
#
# COMPACT_ATOMS: atom_id res chain seq x y z
N MET A 1 5.10 -10.36 3.77
CA MET A 1 4.43 -11.01 2.61
C MET A 1 4.24 -12.49 2.88
N GLN A 2 3.06 -13.00 2.59
CA GLN A 2 2.70 -14.42 2.57
C GLN A 2 2.27 -14.75 1.15
N PHE A 3 2.76 -15.87 0.61
CA PHE A 3 2.40 -16.31 -0.72
C PHE A 3 1.25 -17.31 -0.66
N SER A 4 0.27 -17.15 -1.54
CA SER A 4 -0.85 -18.07 -1.75
C SER A 4 -0.90 -18.52 -3.21
N ASN A 5 -1.55 -19.65 -3.49
CA ASN A 5 -1.67 -20.19 -4.86
C ASN A 5 -0.32 -20.36 -5.55
N VAL A 6 0.67 -20.89 -4.82
CA VAL A 6 2.02 -21.12 -5.35
C VAL A 6 1.98 -22.27 -6.36
N GLN A 7 2.38 -22.00 -7.59
CA GLN A 7 2.54 -22.98 -8.66
C GLN A 7 4.01 -23.11 -9.03
N PHE A 8 4.40 -24.30 -9.45
CA PHE A 8 5.76 -24.61 -9.90
C PHE A 8 5.75 -24.73 -11.42
N GLU A 9 6.64 -24.00 -12.09
CA GLU A 9 6.82 -24.03 -13.54
C GLU A 9 8.29 -24.28 -13.87
N GLU A 10 8.56 -24.96 -14.97
CA GLU A 10 9.92 -25.11 -15.48
C GLU A 10 10.22 -23.97 -16.46
N GLN A 11 11.22 -23.14 -16.14
CA GLN A 11 11.69 -22.05 -16.98
C GLN A 11 13.20 -22.16 -17.17
N GLU A 12 13.67 -22.20 -18.41
CA GLU A 12 15.11 -22.21 -18.74
C GLU A 12 15.91 -23.32 -18.01
N GLY A 13 15.32 -24.51 -17.87
CA GLY A 13 15.97 -25.66 -17.21
C GLY A 13 16.04 -25.57 -15.68
N ARG A 14 15.28 -24.65 -15.06
CA ARG A 14 15.10 -24.58 -13.60
C ARG A 14 13.62 -24.57 -13.24
N ILE A 15 13.29 -25.20 -12.11
CA ILE A 15 11.95 -25.12 -11.52
C ILE A 15 11.85 -23.80 -10.76
N VAL A 16 10.90 -22.95 -11.14
CA VAL A 16 10.55 -21.70 -10.48
C VAL A 16 9.20 -21.84 -9.79
N ALA A 17 9.05 -21.17 -8.65
CA ALA A 17 7.79 -21.11 -7.91
C ALA A 17 7.21 -19.69 -7.98
N GLY A 18 6.00 -19.55 -8.50
CA GLY A 18 5.28 -18.28 -8.63
C GLY A 18 3.93 -18.35 -7.92
N GLY A 19 3.50 -17.26 -7.28
CA GLY A 19 2.21 -17.22 -6.57
C GLY A 19 1.79 -15.80 -6.22
N GLU A 20 0.58 -15.66 -5.68
CA GLU A 20 0.05 -14.39 -5.22
C GLU A 20 0.73 -13.94 -3.92
N ALA A 21 1.41 -12.80 -3.94
CA ALA A 21 1.91 -12.17 -2.74
C ALA A 21 0.81 -11.36 -2.04
N ARG A 22 0.48 -11.74 -0.81
CA ARG A 22 -0.41 -10.98 0.07
C ARG A 22 0.37 -10.42 1.26
N GLU A 23 -0.07 -9.29 1.80
CA GLU A 23 0.50 -8.81 3.05
C GLU A 23 0.28 -9.84 4.17
N LYS A 24 1.30 -9.99 5.03
CA LYS A 24 1.14 -10.84 6.21
C LYS A 24 0.17 -10.15 7.17
N PRO A 25 -0.75 -10.89 7.82
CA PRO A 25 -1.48 -10.36 8.96
C PRO A 25 -0.46 -9.91 10.01
N GLN A 26 -0.49 -8.63 10.37
CA GLN A 26 0.28 -8.11 11.50
C GLN A 26 -0.47 -8.45 12.81
N PRO A 27 0.21 -8.59 13.96
CA PRO A 27 -0.45 -8.86 15.24
C PRO A 27 -1.52 -7.82 15.62
N ASP A 28 -1.29 -6.57 15.23
CA ASP A 28 -2.21 -5.43 15.38
C ASP A 28 -3.26 -5.36 14.26
N HIS A 29 -3.28 -6.33 13.35
CA HIS A 29 -4.11 -6.40 12.15
C HIS A 29 -3.99 -5.17 11.22
N LEU A 30 -2.87 -4.44 11.31
CA LEU A 30 -2.62 -3.25 10.52
C LEU A 30 -1.79 -3.60 9.28
N THR A 31 -2.46 -3.76 8.14
CA THR A 31 -1.80 -3.91 6.84
C THR A 31 -1.18 -2.58 6.39
N TYR A 32 -0.12 -2.60 5.56
CA TYR A 32 0.44 -1.38 4.96
C TYR A 32 -0.63 -0.57 4.27
N ARG A 33 -1.53 -1.24 3.52
CA ARG A 33 -2.66 -0.57 2.88
C ARG A 33 -3.51 0.21 3.87
N LYS A 34 -3.83 -0.38 5.03
CA LYS A 34 -4.68 0.26 6.05
C LYS A 34 -3.94 1.39 6.77
N TRP A 35 -2.67 1.19 7.10
CA TRP A 35 -1.81 2.22 7.66
C TRP A 35 -1.69 3.43 6.72
N ALA A 36 -1.32 3.21 5.46
CA ALA A 36 -1.16 4.26 4.47
C ALA A 36 -2.46 5.04 4.23
N ALA A 37 -3.60 4.34 4.16
CA ALA A 37 -4.91 4.99 4.01
C ALA A 37 -5.25 5.92 5.19
N ASN A 38 -4.89 5.53 6.41
CA ASN A 38 -5.08 6.36 7.60
C ASN A 38 -4.19 7.61 7.55
N ILE A 39 -2.89 7.45 7.23
CA ILE A 39 -1.98 8.59 7.08
C ILE A 39 -2.50 9.58 6.03
N VAL A 40 -2.94 9.09 4.86
CA VAL A 40 -3.51 9.95 3.83
C VAL A 40 -4.74 10.69 4.34
N ARG A 41 -5.66 10.02 5.04
CA ARG A 41 -6.84 10.68 5.63
C ARG A 41 -6.45 11.79 6.61
N ASP A 42 -5.43 11.55 7.43
CA ASP A 42 -4.96 12.50 8.45
C ASP A 42 -4.21 13.70 7.84
N GLU A 43 -3.61 13.55 6.66
CA GLU A 43 -2.87 14.64 6.01
C GLU A 43 -3.70 15.38 4.94
N LEU A 44 -4.69 14.73 4.33
CA LEU A 44 -5.42 15.27 3.18
C LEU A 44 -6.18 16.56 3.53
N HIS A 45 -6.82 16.61 4.70
CA HIS A 45 -7.56 17.81 5.12
C HIS A 45 -6.61 18.99 5.39
N LYS A 46 -5.42 18.74 5.95
CA LYS A 46 -4.39 19.77 6.17
C LYS A 46 -3.88 20.33 4.85
N ALA A 47 -3.66 19.48 3.86
CA ALA A 47 -3.29 19.92 2.52
C ALA A 47 -4.38 20.80 1.89
N GLY A 48 -5.66 20.43 2.04
CA GLY A 48 -6.79 21.25 1.58
C GLY A 48 -6.85 22.63 2.26
N TRP A 49 -6.61 22.69 3.57
CA TRP A 49 -6.56 23.96 4.29
C TRP A 49 -5.41 24.86 3.84
N ARG A 50 -4.20 24.30 3.72
CA ARG A 50 -3.02 25.05 3.24
C ARG A 50 -3.24 25.57 1.81
N LEU A 51 -3.89 24.78 0.96
CA LEU A 51 -4.23 25.23 -0.38
C LEU A 51 -5.22 26.39 -0.36
N ALA A 52 -6.26 26.31 0.48
CA ALA A 52 -7.25 27.38 0.61
C ALA A 52 -6.61 28.68 1.12
N GLU A 53 -5.73 28.60 2.13
CA GLU A 53 -4.97 29.73 2.65
C GLU A 53 -4.11 30.37 1.54
N LEU A 54 -3.36 29.56 0.80
CA LEU A 54 -2.53 30.06 -0.30
C LEU A 54 -3.37 30.72 -1.41
N LEU A 55 -4.56 30.19 -1.70
CA LEU A 55 -5.49 30.81 -2.66
C LEU A 55 -6.00 32.17 -2.18
N GLN A 56 -6.18 32.36 -0.87
CA GLN A 56 -6.57 33.65 -0.30
C GLN A 56 -5.45 34.69 -0.34
N GLU A 57 -4.18 34.28 -0.30
CA GLU A 57 -3.06 35.21 -0.37
C GLU A 57 -2.81 35.74 -1.79
N ILE A 58 -3.18 34.96 -2.82
CA ILE A 58 -2.89 35.29 -4.22
C ILE A 58 -4.08 35.90 -4.99
N LEU A 59 -5.29 35.86 -4.43
CA LEU A 59 -6.52 36.42 -5.00
C LEU A 59 -6.94 37.70 -4.26
#